data_AF-A0A5B8C003-F1
#
_entry.id   AF-A0A5B8C003-F1
#
_cell.length_a   1.000
_cell.length_b   1.000
_cell.length_c   1.000
_cell.angle_alpha   90.00
_cell.angle_beta   90.00
_cell.angle_gamma   90.00
#
_symmetry.space_group_name_H-M   'P 1'
#
loop_
_entity.id
_entity.type
_entity.pdbx_description
1 polymer ?
#
loop_
_entity_poly.entity_id
_entity_poly.type
_entity_poly.pdbx_seq_one_letter_code
_entity_poly.pdbx_strand_id
1 'polypeptide(L)'
;MTMRWSSVAVLSSASARGPGPRARSSVQVVTARGPSLTLVTATAGTPVPRRAPTGDAITARYRGPHRLRLWRKLVRYLADWAFSGCLGAGRDSPRYRADPVKGTPMATRTRSRLGAIAAAGLLAVAAAACSSQAAESDGASADAPFETVTAGTITVGVPTFPPFSSIEDGRIVGPDGAVIYEIAEHYGLDVVAEPYEFSALIPAVQQGRIDVAIGSIFRTTERDKVIDFTDPIYIEPGSFISKDDISSVDDLVGKRVGTIQGYNWVEDVDRELGGELAQYPSSVELKQDLEAGRLDVGIDSYGTALYLYEGTDFQVKVLPPDERIAAATNPGQVGFVVKSESTDLTKAFNDVIATLHDEDAIAPILEAVGLDPSAAEVGEPRYL
;
A
#
# COMPACT_ATOMS: atom_id res chain seq x y z
N MET A 1 -7.99 10.21 -43.44
CA MET A 1 -9.29 10.61 -42.84
C MET A 1 -9.03 10.87 -41.35
N THR A 2 -8.86 12.12 -40.97
CA THR A 2 -8.45 12.54 -39.62
C THR A 2 -9.65 12.54 -38.68
N MET A 3 -9.78 11.51 -37.84
CA MET A 3 -10.72 11.55 -36.71
C MET A 3 -10.20 12.53 -35.65
N ARG A 4 -10.84 13.71 -35.56
CA ARG A 4 -10.72 14.60 -34.41
C ARG A 4 -11.60 14.05 -33.29
N TRP A 5 -10.99 13.60 -32.21
CA TRP A 5 -11.68 13.38 -30.95
C TRP A 5 -11.33 14.53 -30.00
N SER A 6 -12.34 15.10 -29.36
CA SER A 6 -12.19 16.09 -28.29
C SER A 6 -13.04 15.60 -27.13
N SER A 7 -12.43 14.90 -26.19
CA SER A 7 -13.07 14.56 -24.93
C SER A 7 -12.62 15.58 -23.90
N VAL A 8 -13.58 16.34 -23.37
CA VAL A 8 -13.39 17.27 -22.24
C VAL A 8 -14.03 16.60 -21.03
N ALA A 9 -13.23 16.25 -20.02
CA ALA A 9 -13.75 15.83 -18.73
C ALA A 9 -13.70 17.04 -17.80
N VAL A 10 -14.88 17.46 -17.32
CA VAL A 10 -15.00 18.52 -16.30
C VAL A 10 -15.23 17.83 -14.96
N LEU A 11 -14.23 17.87 -14.08
CA LEU A 11 -14.38 17.42 -12.70
C LEU A 11 -14.65 18.65 -11.84
N SER A 12 -15.85 18.72 -11.27
CA SER A 12 -16.25 19.76 -10.33
C SER A 12 -16.14 19.22 -8.91
N SER A 13 -15.22 19.75 -8.10
CA SER A 13 -15.24 19.56 -6.65
C SER A 13 -15.86 20.80 -5.99
N ALA A 14 -16.87 20.59 -5.15
CA ALA A 14 -17.42 21.63 -4.28
C ALA A 14 -16.92 21.36 -2.85
N SER A 15 -15.80 21.96 -2.47
CA SER A 15 -15.39 22.02 -1.07
C SER A 15 -16.19 23.11 -0.37
N ALA A 16 -17.17 22.72 0.44
CA ALA A 16 -17.84 23.62 1.38
C ALA A 16 -17.30 23.35 2.78
N ARG A 17 -16.53 24.29 3.35
CA ARG A 17 -16.43 24.45 4.81
C ARG A 17 -15.83 25.82 5.19
N GLY A 18 -16.62 26.63 5.89
CA GLY A 18 -16.23 27.90 6.54
C GLY A 18 -17.40 28.91 6.64
N PRO A 19 -17.70 29.50 7.83
CA PRO A 19 -18.83 30.42 7.97
C PRO A 19 -18.42 31.83 7.50
N GLY A 20 -18.74 32.16 6.25
CA GLY A 20 -18.54 33.49 5.69
C GLY A 20 -19.04 33.59 4.24
N PRO A 21 -19.58 34.74 3.80
CA PRO A 21 -20.39 34.82 2.57
C PRO A 21 -19.57 34.92 1.27
N ARG A 22 -18.40 34.25 1.16
CA ARG A 22 -17.61 34.16 -0.08
C ARG A 22 -16.77 32.87 -0.15
N ALA A 23 -17.39 31.73 -0.46
CA ALA A 23 -16.65 30.56 -0.91
C ALA A 23 -16.21 30.76 -2.39
N ARG A 24 -14.93 30.58 -2.70
CA ARG A 24 -14.43 30.55 -4.09
C ARG A 24 -14.25 29.10 -4.52
N SER A 25 -14.92 28.69 -5.59
CA SER A 25 -14.73 27.39 -6.24
C SER A 25 -13.59 27.47 -7.27
N SER A 26 -12.65 26.53 -7.19
CA SER A 26 -11.66 26.25 -8.23
C SER A 26 -12.11 25.02 -9.02
N VAL A 27 -11.95 25.06 -10.34
CA VAL A 27 -12.26 23.94 -11.25
C VAL A 27 -10.95 23.55 -11.93
N GLN A 28 -10.62 22.27 -11.88
CA GLN A 28 -9.52 21.71 -12.66
C GLN A 28 -10.07 21.14 -13.96
N VAL A 29 -9.50 21.55 -15.08
CA VAL A 29 -9.88 21.08 -16.41
C VAL A 29 -8.68 20.38 -17.02
N VAL A 30 -8.84 19.10 -17.35
CA VAL A 30 -7.87 18.33 -18.11
C VAL A 30 -8.28 18.38 -19.57
N THR A 31 -7.39 18.88 -20.43
CA THR A 31 -7.61 18.84 -21.88
C THR A 31 -6.60 17.91 -22.55
N ALA A 32 -7.11 17.01 -23.38
CA ALA A 32 -6.29 16.11 -24.19
C ALA A 32 -6.35 16.55 -25.67
N ARG A 33 -5.19 16.72 -26.30
CA ARG A 33 -5.10 17.01 -27.74
C ARG A 33 -3.98 16.19 -28.37
N GLY A 34 -4.33 15.06 -28.96
CA GLY A 34 -3.34 14.11 -29.48
C GLY A 34 -2.51 13.49 -28.34
N PRO A 35 -1.20 13.24 -28.52
CA PRO A 35 -0.35 12.57 -27.53
C PRO A 35 0.12 13.48 -26.38
N SER A 36 -0.61 14.56 -26.09
CA SER A 36 -0.24 15.54 -25.06
C SER A 36 -1.44 15.83 -24.16
N LEU A 37 -1.19 15.79 -22.85
CA LEU A 37 -2.14 16.19 -21.80
C LEU A 37 -1.72 17.56 -21.25
N THR A 38 -2.68 18.42 -20.95
CA THR A 38 -2.44 19.70 -20.26
C THR A 38 -3.47 19.87 -19.16
N LEU A 39 -2.99 20.01 -17.92
CA LEU A 39 -3.77 20.32 -16.75
C LEU A 39 -3.87 21.85 -16.62
N VAL A 40 -5.08 22.39 -16.53
CA VAL A 40 -5.31 23.83 -16.33
C VAL A 40 -6.19 24.04 -15.11
N THR A 41 -5.69 24.78 -14.13
CA THR A 41 -6.45 25.27 -12.98
C THR A 41 -7.15 26.58 -13.36
N ALA A 42 -8.49 26.60 -13.30
CA ALA A 42 -9.28 27.81 -13.54
C ALA A 42 -10.12 28.17 -12.32
N THR A 43 -10.21 29.46 -12.01
CA THR A 43 -11.10 30.00 -10.97
C THR A 43 -12.50 30.24 -11.56
N ALA A 44 -13.56 29.89 -10.81
CA ALA A 44 -14.93 30.02 -11.28
C ALA A 44 -15.29 31.49 -11.60
N GLY A 45 -15.75 31.74 -12.83
CA GLY A 45 -16.24 33.06 -13.29
C GLY A 45 -15.47 33.71 -14.44
N THR A 46 -14.35 33.13 -14.89
CA THR A 46 -13.57 33.65 -16.03
C THR A 46 -13.87 32.88 -17.34
N PRO A 47 -14.12 33.56 -18.47
CA PRO A 47 -14.36 32.88 -19.75
C PRO A 47 -13.10 32.14 -20.22
N VAL A 48 -13.28 30.92 -20.74
CA VAL A 48 -12.21 30.05 -21.23
C VAL A 48 -11.47 30.74 -22.40
N PRO A 49 -10.14 30.96 -22.32
CA PRO A 49 -9.39 31.61 -23.38
C PRO A 49 -9.23 30.70 -24.60
N ARG A 50 -9.38 31.25 -25.82
CA ARG A 50 -9.22 30.53 -27.10
C ARG A 50 -7.76 30.14 -27.45
N ARG A 51 -6.79 30.43 -26.56
CA ARG A 51 -5.39 30.00 -26.65
C ARG A 51 -4.87 29.65 -25.25
N ALA A 52 -4.07 28.59 -25.17
CA ALA A 52 -3.46 28.13 -23.92
C ALA A 52 -2.49 29.21 -23.36
N PRO A 53 -2.56 29.52 -22.05
CA PRO A 53 -1.60 30.40 -21.41
C PRO A 53 -0.26 29.68 -21.20
N THR A 54 0.83 30.43 -21.35
CA THR A 54 2.20 29.97 -21.09
C THR A 54 2.51 30.10 -19.59
N GLY A 55 2.39 28.99 -18.86
CA GLY A 55 2.79 28.85 -17.47
C GLY A 55 2.70 27.38 -17.04
N ASP A 56 3.77 26.89 -16.38
CA ASP A 56 4.03 25.57 -15.81
C ASP A 56 3.13 24.42 -16.28
N ALA A 57 3.32 24.01 -17.54
CA ALA A 57 2.73 22.80 -18.09
C ALA A 57 3.73 21.64 -18.03
N ILE A 58 3.48 20.65 -17.16
CA ILE A 58 4.17 19.36 -17.24
C ILE A 58 3.74 18.70 -18.55
N THR A 59 4.67 18.56 -19.50
CA THR A 59 4.36 18.04 -20.84
C THR A 59 5.10 16.72 -21.05
N ALA A 60 4.44 15.59 -20.84
CA ALA A 60 4.96 14.27 -21.22
C ALA A 60 4.66 13.99 -22.71
N ARG A 61 5.63 13.47 -23.47
CA ARG A 61 5.44 13.03 -24.87
C ARG A 61 5.59 11.52 -24.98
N TYR A 62 4.64 10.88 -25.67
CA TYR A 62 4.57 9.42 -25.85
C TYR A 62 4.76 8.99 -27.32
N ARG A 63 5.43 7.86 -27.55
CA ARG A 63 5.59 7.20 -28.87
C ARG A 63 5.33 5.69 -28.72
N GLY A 64 4.26 5.18 -29.32
CA GLY A 64 4.03 3.74 -29.51
C GLY A 64 2.54 3.34 -29.61
N PRO A 65 2.14 2.36 -30.44
CA PRO A 65 0.71 2.05 -30.64
C PRO A 65 0.09 1.08 -29.62
N HIS A 66 0.87 0.38 -28.78
CA HIS A 66 0.35 -0.71 -27.93
C HIS A 66 0.15 -0.41 -26.44
N ARG A 67 0.63 0.72 -25.88
CA ARG A 67 0.53 0.98 -24.42
C ARG A 67 -0.54 2.00 -24.02
N LEU A 68 -1.60 2.20 -24.82
CA LEU A 68 -2.61 3.22 -24.51
C LEU A 68 -3.56 2.81 -23.36
N ARG A 69 -3.74 1.50 -23.09
CA ARG A 69 -4.63 1.01 -22.02
C ARG A 69 -3.98 1.12 -20.65
N LEU A 70 -2.78 0.56 -20.47
CA LEU A 70 -2.01 0.63 -19.21
C LEU A 70 -1.58 2.05 -18.87
N TRP A 71 -1.15 2.86 -19.85
CA TRP A 71 -0.82 4.26 -19.61
C TRP A 71 -2.05 5.07 -19.14
N ARG A 72 -3.25 4.78 -19.67
CA ARG A 72 -4.50 5.39 -19.18
C ARG A 72 -4.89 4.90 -17.78
N LYS A 73 -4.50 3.68 -17.40
CA LYS A 73 -4.74 3.10 -16.08
C LYS A 73 -3.77 3.66 -15.03
N LEU A 74 -2.47 3.71 -15.35
CA LEU A 74 -1.44 4.37 -14.52
C LEU A 74 -1.80 5.83 -14.27
N VAL A 75 -2.24 6.56 -15.30
CA VAL A 75 -2.70 7.95 -15.14
C VAL A 75 -3.95 8.05 -14.26
N ARG A 76 -4.86 7.07 -14.26
CA ARG A 76 -6.01 7.05 -13.33
C ARG A 76 -5.59 6.72 -11.91
N TYR A 77 -4.76 5.69 -11.73
CA TYR A 77 -4.21 5.30 -10.43
C TYR A 77 -3.46 6.46 -9.77
N LEU A 78 -2.56 7.12 -10.50
CA LEU A 78 -1.82 8.29 -10.02
C LEU A 78 -2.73 9.51 -9.77
N ALA A 79 -3.80 9.68 -10.56
CA ALA A 79 -4.78 10.76 -10.34
C ALA A 79 -5.62 10.51 -9.08
N ASP A 80 -6.00 9.26 -8.80
CA ASP A 80 -6.72 8.87 -7.59
C ASP A 80 -5.81 8.97 -6.35
N TRP A 81 -4.53 8.62 -6.46
CA TRP A 81 -3.51 8.82 -5.42
C TRP A 81 -3.33 10.29 -5.06
N ALA A 82 -3.17 11.16 -6.06
CA ALA A 82 -3.05 12.62 -5.84
C ALA A 82 -4.32 13.23 -5.21
N PHE A 83 -5.49 12.62 -5.44
CA PHE A 83 -6.75 13.05 -4.85
C PHE A 83 -6.86 12.68 -3.36
N SER A 84 -6.38 11.50 -2.96
CA SER A 84 -6.29 11.10 -1.54
C SER A 84 -5.30 11.96 -0.75
N GLY A 85 -4.14 12.30 -1.33
CA GLY A 85 -3.16 13.19 -0.70
C GLY A 85 -3.68 14.61 -0.40
N CYS A 86 -4.66 15.10 -1.17
CA CYS A 86 -5.27 16.42 -0.95
C CYS A 86 -6.32 16.46 0.20
N LEU A 87 -6.78 15.31 0.69
CA LEU A 87 -7.74 15.22 1.81
C LEU A 87 -7.06 15.06 3.18
N GLY A 88 -5.74 14.86 3.22
CA GLY A 88 -4.97 14.53 4.42
C GLY A 88 -4.22 15.67 5.13
N ALA A 89 -4.32 16.92 4.69
CA ALA A 89 -3.57 18.03 5.29
C ALA A 89 -4.47 18.95 6.15
N GLY A 90 -4.55 18.67 7.45
CA GLY A 90 -5.08 19.62 8.44
C GLY A 90 -5.66 18.97 9.70
N ARG A 91 -4.82 18.62 10.68
CA ARG A 91 -5.27 18.38 12.07
C ARG A 91 -4.57 19.34 13.01
N ASP A 92 -5.21 20.49 13.22
CA ASP A 92 -5.06 21.27 14.44
C ASP A 92 -5.62 20.45 15.62
N SER A 93 -4.81 20.29 16.66
CA SER A 93 -5.16 19.61 17.90
C SER A 93 -6.14 20.46 18.73
N PRO A 94 -7.28 19.92 19.21
CA PRO A 94 -8.17 20.68 20.08
C PRO A 94 -7.60 20.77 21.50
N ARG A 95 -7.32 21.99 21.95
CA ARG A 95 -7.03 22.30 23.36
C ARG A 95 -8.28 22.03 24.21
N TYR A 96 -8.19 21.09 25.13
CA TYR A 96 -9.23 20.80 26.12
C TYR A 96 -9.18 21.86 27.24
N ARG A 97 -10.26 22.62 27.44
CA ARG A 97 -10.46 23.50 28.59
C ARG A 97 -11.63 22.94 29.39
N ALA A 98 -11.35 22.45 30.59
CA ALA A 98 -12.35 21.93 31.51
C ALA A 98 -13.03 23.08 32.26
N ASP A 99 -14.37 23.12 32.23
CA ASP A 99 -15.18 23.90 33.16
C ASP A 99 -16.13 22.97 33.94
N PRO A 100 -16.45 23.27 35.22
CA PRO A 100 -17.04 22.32 36.15
C PRO A 100 -18.57 22.22 36.02
N VAL A 101 -19.08 20.98 36.09
CA VAL A 101 -20.51 20.67 36.18
C VAL A 101 -21.03 21.02 37.58
N LYS A 102 -22.06 21.86 37.66
CA LYS A 102 -22.85 22.12 38.88
C LYS A 102 -24.18 21.37 38.81
N GLY A 103 -24.61 20.91 39.99
CA GLY A 103 -25.62 19.89 40.19
C GLY A 103 -27.08 20.29 39.97
N THR A 104 -27.88 19.23 39.88
CA THR A 104 -29.35 19.11 39.89
C THR A 104 -30.02 19.75 41.11
N PRO A 105 -31.34 20.07 41.04
CA PRO A 105 -32.36 19.12 41.52
C PRO A 105 -33.61 19.07 40.59
N MET A 106 -34.10 17.87 40.25
CA MET A 106 -35.08 17.04 40.99
C MET A 106 -36.48 17.68 41.11
N ALA A 107 -37.42 17.18 40.29
CA ALA A 107 -38.86 17.36 40.51
C ALA A 107 -39.58 16.02 40.28
N THR A 108 -40.24 15.60 41.35
CA THR A 108 -40.98 14.35 41.57
C THR A 108 -42.44 14.50 41.14
N ARG A 109 -43.04 13.43 40.59
CA ARG A 109 -44.43 12.94 40.83
C ARG A 109 -44.68 11.71 39.93
N THR A 110 -44.69 10.45 40.41
CA THR A 110 -45.82 9.65 40.97
C THR A 110 -47.12 9.77 40.14
N ARG A 111 -47.85 8.72 39.68
CA ARG A 111 -48.16 7.36 40.17
C ARG A 111 -48.61 6.41 39.02
N SER A 112 -48.34 5.13 39.28
CA SER A 112 -48.94 3.85 38.85
C SER A 112 -50.22 3.78 37.98
N ARG A 113 -50.29 2.75 37.13
CA ARG A 113 -51.15 1.56 37.32
C ARG A 113 -50.84 0.42 36.32
N LEU A 114 -50.98 -0.80 36.82
CA LEU A 114 -50.83 -2.12 36.18
C LEU A 114 -51.92 -2.41 35.15
N GLY A 115 -51.64 -3.36 34.24
CA GLY A 115 -52.66 -4.09 33.49
C GLY A 115 -52.07 -5.07 32.48
N ALA A 116 -51.79 -6.30 32.91
CA ALA A 116 -51.58 -7.46 32.03
C ALA A 116 -52.92 -7.97 31.46
N ILE A 117 -52.89 -8.66 30.31
CA ILE A 117 -53.58 -9.96 30.03
C ILE A 117 -53.35 -10.35 28.55
N ALA A 118 -53.15 -11.65 28.35
CA ALA A 118 -52.86 -12.37 27.10
C ALA A 118 -54.10 -12.97 26.40
N ALA A 119 -53.98 -13.30 25.10
CA ALA A 119 -54.58 -14.44 24.35
C ALA A 119 -54.31 -14.21 22.84
N ALA A 120 -53.59 -15.05 22.08
CA ALA A 120 -53.77 -16.45 21.66
C ALA A 120 -54.80 -16.66 20.52
N GLY A 121 -54.34 -17.25 19.39
CA GLY A 121 -55.10 -17.76 18.24
C GLY A 121 -54.87 -16.95 16.96
N LEU A 122 -54.56 -17.47 15.76
CA LEU A 122 -54.71 -18.81 15.19
C LEU A 122 -53.81 -18.92 13.93
N LEU A 123 -53.35 -20.13 13.61
CA LEU A 123 -52.68 -20.54 12.37
C LEU A 123 -53.53 -20.26 11.10
N ALA A 124 -52.87 -19.87 10.00
CA ALA A 124 -53.10 -20.47 8.67
C ALA A 124 -51.96 -20.11 7.68
N VAL A 125 -51.54 -21.15 6.96
CA VAL A 125 -50.44 -21.21 6.00
C VAL A 125 -50.81 -20.54 4.67
N ALA A 126 -49.89 -19.77 4.11
CA ALA A 126 -49.80 -19.53 2.67
C ALA A 126 -48.33 -19.27 2.28
N ALA A 127 -47.60 -20.35 1.99
CA ALA A 127 -46.36 -20.29 1.24
C ALA A 127 -46.72 -20.33 -0.26
N ALA A 128 -46.35 -19.28 -1.01
CA ALA A 128 -45.80 -19.38 -2.36
C ALA A 128 -45.52 -17.99 -2.95
N ALA A 129 -44.24 -17.78 -3.25
CA ALA A 129 -43.73 -17.06 -4.42
C ALA A 129 -44.06 -15.57 -4.59
N CYS A 130 -43.09 -14.72 -4.25
CA CYS A 130 -42.54 -13.73 -5.18
C CYS A 130 -41.21 -13.18 -4.63
N SER A 131 -40.14 -13.80 -5.14
CA SER A 131 -38.82 -13.22 -5.44
C SER A 131 -38.43 -11.92 -4.70
N SER A 132 -37.69 -12.08 -3.60
CA SER A 132 -36.68 -11.11 -3.21
C SER A 132 -35.58 -11.12 -4.28
N GLN A 133 -35.50 -10.04 -5.05
CA GLN A 133 -34.36 -9.71 -5.89
C GLN A 133 -33.15 -9.49 -4.96
N ALA A 134 -32.48 -10.57 -4.59
CA ALA A 134 -31.08 -10.49 -4.21
C ALA A 134 -30.35 -10.07 -5.49
N ALA A 135 -29.62 -8.96 -5.42
CA ALA A 135 -28.65 -8.64 -6.43
C ALA A 135 -27.61 -9.76 -6.39
N GLU A 136 -27.68 -10.67 -7.37
CA GLU A 136 -26.58 -11.56 -7.71
C GLU A 136 -25.41 -10.65 -8.08
N SER A 137 -24.38 -10.68 -7.25
CA SER A 137 -23.05 -10.23 -7.64
C SER A 137 -22.55 -11.21 -8.70
N ASP A 138 -22.77 -10.88 -9.96
CA ASP A 138 -21.98 -11.42 -11.07
C ASP A 138 -20.52 -11.01 -10.84
N GLY A 139 -19.76 -11.90 -10.20
CA GLY A 139 -18.39 -11.66 -9.77
C GLY A 139 -17.74 -12.95 -9.27
N ALA A 140 -17.90 -14.04 -10.00
CA ALA A 140 -17.06 -15.22 -9.84
C ALA A 140 -16.51 -15.57 -11.23
N SER A 141 -15.30 -15.09 -11.53
CA SER A 141 -14.53 -15.58 -12.67
C SER A 141 -14.22 -17.05 -12.40
N ALA A 142 -14.76 -17.93 -13.25
CA ALA A 142 -14.51 -19.37 -13.25
C ALA A 142 -13.20 -19.74 -13.98
N ASP A 143 -12.33 -18.76 -14.29
CA ASP A 143 -11.21 -18.95 -15.23
C ASP A 143 -9.81 -18.77 -14.62
N ALA A 144 -9.67 -18.48 -13.31
CA ALA A 144 -8.35 -18.52 -12.66
C ALA A 144 -7.84 -19.97 -12.63
N PRO A 145 -6.62 -20.27 -13.11
CA PRO A 145 -6.12 -21.65 -13.19
C PRO A 145 -5.67 -22.22 -11.84
N PHE A 146 -6.05 -21.60 -10.72
CA PHE A 146 -5.61 -21.94 -9.37
C PHE A 146 -6.74 -21.75 -8.34
N GLU A 147 -6.60 -22.43 -7.21
CA GLU A 147 -7.50 -22.27 -6.05
C GLU A 147 -7.02 -21.15 -5.13
N THR A 148 -7.97 -20.54 -4.43
CA THR A 148 -7.74 -19.50 -3.41
C THR A 148 -8.42 -19.89 -2.09
N VAL A 149 -7.95 -19.32 -0.98
CA VAL A 149 -8.53 -19.53 0.36
C VAL A 149 -10.03 -19.19 0.36
N THR A 150 -10.40 -18.10 -0.31
CA THR A 150 -11.79 -17.73 -0.53
C THR A 150 -12.03 -17.58 -2.04
N ALA A 151 -12.86 -18.46 -2.60
CA ALA A 151 -13.15 -18.49 -4.03
C ALA A 151 -13.55 -17.12 -4.58
N GLY A 152 -12.94 -16.73 -5.70
CA GLY A 152 -13.16 -15.43 -6.35
C GLY A 152 -12.33 -14.28 -5.78
N THR A 153 -11.50 -14.52 -4.75
CA THR A 153 -10.69 -13.49 -4.11
C THR A 153 -9.26 -13.96 -3.86
N ILE A 154 -8.29 -13.05 -3.91
CA ILE A 154 -6.93 -13.28 -3.41
C ILE A 154 -6.85 -12.70 -2.01
N THR A 155 -6.71 -13.54 -0.98
CA THR A 155 -6.47 -13.11 0.40
C THR A 155 -4.98 -12.81 0.59
N VAL A 156 -4.66 -11.53 0.83
CA VAL A 156 -3.29 -11.02 0.91
C VAL A 156 -2.94 -10.64 2.34
N GLY A 157 -1.89 -11.23 2.90
CA GLY A 157 -1.28 -10.78 4.15
C GLY A 157 -0.38 -9.56 3.90
N VAL A 158 -0.67 -8.45 4.59
CA VAL A 158 -0.05 -7.14 4.35
C VAL A 158 0.57 -6.60 5.64
N PRO A 159 1.89 -6.37 5.69
CA PRO A 159 2.51 -5.63 6.78
C PRO A 159 2.36 -4.11 6.61
N THR A 160 2.51 -3.37 7.70
CA THR A 160 2.70 -1.92 7.61
C THR A 160 4.14 -1.64 7.24
N PHE A 161 4.41 -1.51 5.94
CA PHE A 161 5.75 -1.40 5.39
C PHE A 161 5.87 -0.36 4.26
N PRO A 162 5.69 0.94 4.57
CA PRO A 162 5.78 1.98 3.56
C PRO A 162 7.23 2.20 3.11
N PRO A 163 7.47 2.51 1.82
CA PRO A 163 6.45 2.82 0.81
C PRO A 163 5.90 1.60 0.07
N PHE A 164 6.39 0.39 0.37
CA PHE A 164 6.13 -0.84 -0.39
C PHE A 164 4.71 -1.38 -0.26
N SER A 165 4.22 -1.48 0.97
CA SER A 165 2.90 -2.01 1.28
C SER A 165 2.33 -1.40 2.56
N SER A 166 1.05 -1.06 2.57
CA SER A 166 0.27 -0.69 3.75
C SER A 166 -1.21 -0.80 3.42
N ILE A 167 -2.07 -0.86 4.44
CA ILE A 167 -3.53 -0.81 4.24
C ILE A 167 -4.04 0.60 4.52
N GLU A 168 -4.58 1.26 3.49
CA GLU A 168 -5.27 2.54 3.60
C GLU A 168 -6.70 2.42 3.05
N ASP A 169 -7.69 2.83 3.84
CA ASP A 169 -9.11 2.74 3.48
C ASP A 169 -9.54 1.34 2.98
N GLY A 170 -8.94 0.29 3.56
CA GLY A 170 -9.21 -1.11 3.22
C GLY A 170 -8.57 -1.59 1.91
N ARG A 171 -7.68 -0.80 1.30
CA ARG A 171 -6.92 -1.16 0.09
C ARG A 171 -5.43 -1.21 0.37
N ILE A 172 -4.72 -2.01 -0.42
CA ILE A 172 -3.27 -2.09 -0.35
C ILE A 172 -2.68 -0.92 -1.13
N VAL A 173 -1.83 -0.12 -0.51
CA VAL A 173 -1.11 0.96 -1.16
C VAL A 173 0.37 0.63 -1.28
N GLY A 174 1.04 1.22 -2.27
CA GLY A 174 2.46 1.00 -2.56
C GLY A 174 2.72 0.03 -3.72
N PRO A 175 4.00 -0.14 -4.13
CA PRO A 175 4.41 -1.03 -5.20
C PRO A 175 3.88 -2.45 -5.14
N ASP A 176 3.90 -3.08 -3.96
CA ASP A 176 3.40 -4.45 -3.83
C ASP A 176 1.88 -4.51 -4.06
N GLY A 177 1.16 -3.49 -3.59
CA GLY A 177 -0.26 -3.30 -3.88
C GLY A 177 -0.53 -3.16 -5.37
N ALA A 178 0.25 -2.32 -6.06
CA ALA A 178 0.09 -2.11 -7.51
C ALA A 178 0.27 -3.42 -8.29
N VAL A 179 1.28 -4.23 -7.94
CA VAL A 179 1.55 -5.51 -8.62
C VAL A 179 0.45 -6.53 -8.31
N ILE A 180 0.01 -6.68 -7.06
CA ILE A 180 -1.03 -7.66 -6.72
C ILE A 180 -2.40 -7.31 -7.34
N TYR A 181 -2.71 -6.02 -7.50
CA TYR A 181 -3.93 -5.59 -8.20
C TYR A 181 -3.89 -5.87 -9.70
N GLU A 182 -2.73 -5.76 -10.37
CA GLU A 182 -2.61 -6.17 -11.78
C GLU A 182 -2.81 -7.68 -11.94
N ILE A 183 -2.30 -8.48 -11.00
CA ILE A 183 -2.54 -9.94 -10.97
C ILE A 183 -4.04 -10.25 -10.78
N ALA A 184 -4.68 -9.61 -9.80
CA ALA A 184 -6.10 -9.85 -9.53
C ALA A 184 -6.98 -9.42 -10.72
N GLU A 185 -6.70 -8.26 -11.33
CA GLU A 185 -7.43 -7.78 -12.51
C GLU A 185 -7.26 -8.73 -13.69
N HIS A 186 -6.06 -9.28 -13.90
CA HIS A 186 -5.80 -10.23 -15.00
C HIS A 186 -6.69 -11.47 -14.94
N TYR A 187 -6.93 -12.01 -13.73
CA TYR A 187 -7.73 -13.21 -13.52
C TYR A 187 -9.21 -12.93 -13.14
N GLY A 188 -9.59 -11.65 -13.03
CA GLY A 188 -10.94 -11.24 -12.63
C GLY A 188 -11.27 -11.64 -11.19
N LEU A 189 -10.30 -11.52 -10.29
CA LEU A 189 -10.43 -11.79 -8.86
C LEU A 189 -10.48 -10.48 -8.07
N ASP A 190 -11.20 -10.47 -6.96
CA ASP A 190 -11.10 -9.39 -5.96
C ASP A 190 -9.87 -9.58 -5.06
N VAL A 191 -9.45 -8.52 -4.36
CA VAL A 191 -8.37 -8.58 -3.37
C VAL A 191 -8.91 -8.31 -1.98
N VAL A 192 -8.62 -9.21 -1.04
CA VAL A 192 -8.90 -9.03 0.39
C VAL A 192 -7.58 -8.78 1.10
N ALA A 193 -7.40 -7.60 1.68
CA ALA A 193 -6.20 -7.24 2.43
C ALA A 193 -6.39 -7.56 3.92
N GLU A 194 -5.51 -8.39 4.47
CA GLU A 194 -5.48 -8.71 5.90
C GLU A 194 -4.20 -8.17 6.55
N PRO A 195 -4.30 -7.39 7.65
CA PRO A 195 -3.12 -6.85 8.31
C PRO A 195 -2.36 -7.94 9.07
N TYR A 196 -1.05 -7.98 8.91
CA TYR A 196 -0.14 -8.90 9.61
C TYR A 196 1.13 -8.18 10.07
N GLU A 197 1.73 -8.66 11.17
CA GLU A 197 3.13 -8.33 11.46
C GLU A 197 4.03 -9.08 10.47
N PHE A 198 5.18 -8.50 10.09
CA PHE A 198 6.08 -9.09 9.09
C PHE A 198 6.47 -10.54 9.43
N SER A 199 6.81 -10.80 10.69
CA SER A 199 7.20 -12.13 11.20
C SER A 199 6.07 -13.17 11.14
N ALA A 200 4.81 -12.75 11.05
CA ALA A 200 3.64 -13.62 11.04
C ALA A 200 3.19 -14.03 9.62
N LEU A 201 3.72 -13.39 8.57
CA LEU A 201 3.33 -13.59 7.18
C LEU A 201 3.61 -15.02 6.68
N ILE A 202 4.87 -15.48 6.79
CA ILE A 202 5.27 -16.82 6.34
C ILE A 202 4.44 -17.91 7.06
N PRO A 203 4.31 -17.90 8.40
CA PRO A 203 3.44 -18.86 9.08
C PRO A 203 1.97 -18.82 8.64
N ALA A 204 1.43 -17.64 8.30
CA ALA A 204 0.06 -17.52 7.83
C ALA A 204 -0.16 -18.16 6.45
N VAL A 205 0.79 -17.97 5.53
CA VAL A 205 0.81 -18.62 4.22
C VAL A 205 0.92 -20.14 4.37
N GLN A 206 1.84 -20.63 5.20
CA GLN A 206 2.02 -22.07 5.44
C GLN A 206 0.76 -22.75 5.99
N GLN A 207 0.07 -22.06 6.89
CA GLN A 207 -1.17 -22.54 7.50
C GLN A 207 -2.38 -22.44 6.56
N GLY A 208 -2.21 -21.84 5.36
CA GLY A 208 -3.29 -21.63 4.40
C GLY A 208 -4.36 -20.65 4.89
N ARG A 209 -3.97 -19.68 5.73
CA ARG A 209 -4.89 -18.60 6.17
C ARG A 209 -5.01 -17.50 5.14
N ILE A 210 -3.95 -17.28 4.37
CA ILE A 210 -3.84 -16.29 3.28
C ILE A 210 -3.26 -16.98 2.06
N ASP A 211 -3.59 -16.50 0.87
CA ASP A 211 -3.10 -17.03 -0.41
C ASP A 211 -1.65 -16.60 -0.66
N VAL A 212 -1.36 -15.34 -0.32
CA VAL A 212 -0.10 -14.69 -0.62
C VAL A 212 0.27 -13.69 0.48
N ALA A 213 1.56 -13.59 0.79
CA ALA A 213 2.11 -12.54 1.61
C ALA A 213 2.99 -11.59 0.78
N ILE A 214 2.82 -10.30 1.03
CA ILE A 214 3.58 -9.20 0.42
C ILE A 214 4.36 -8.42 1.49
N GLY A 215 5.10 -7.38 1.10
CA GLY A 215 5.85 -6.52 2.00
C GLY A 215 7.35 -6.55 1.76
N SER A 216 7.77 -6.46 0.49
CA SER A 216 9.19 -6.45 0.12
C SER A 216 9.98 -7.66 0.66
N ILE A 217 9.37 -8.86 0.60
CA ILE A 217 9.95 -10.06 1.19
C ILE A 217 11.08 -10.60 0.30
N PHE A 218 12.30 -10.62 0.84
CA PHE A 218 13.46 -11.15 0.11
C PHE A 218 13.36 -12.66 -0.11
N ARG A 219 13.68 -13.08 -1.33
CA ARG A 219 13.85 -14.47 -1.75
C ARG A 219 15.13 -15.02 -1.13
N THR A 220 15.00 -15.88 -0.12
CA THR A 220 16.15 -16.51 0.56
C THR A 220 16.03 -18.03 0.52
N THR A 221 17.18 -18.70 0.52
CA THR A 221 17.24 -20.17 0.50
C THR A 221 16.54 -20.79 1.71
N GLU A 222 16.61 -20.13 2.87
CA GLU A 222 15.97 -20.63 4.09
C GLU A 222 14.45 -20.57 4.02
N ARG A 223 13.89 -19.49 3.45
CA ARG A 223 12.44 -19.34 3.29
C ARG A 223 11.91 -20.32 2.24
N ASP A 224 12.62 -20.48 1.12
CA ASP A 224 12.27 -21.39 0.02
C ASP A 224 12.15 -22.88 0.43
N LYS A 225 12.79 -23.29 1.53
CA LYS A 225 12.61 -24.64 2.08
C LYS A 225 11.20 -24.92 2.59
N VAL A 226 10.44 -23.89 2.93
CA VAL A 226 9.19 -24.03 3.71
C VAL A 226 8.01 -23.25 3.14
N ILE A 227 8.23 -22.40 2.15
CA ILE A 227 7.25 -21.69 1.33
C ILE A 227 7.75 -21.67 -0.13
N ASP A 228 6.97 -21.11 -1.04
CA ASP A 228 7.39 -20.84 -2.43
C ASP A 228 7.36 -19.33 -2.71
N PHE A 229 8.06 -18.89 -3.75
CA PHE A 229 8.13 -17.49 -4.17
C PHE A 229 7.71 -17.33 -5.62
N THR A 230 7.10 -16.19 -5.91
CA THR A 230 7.05 -15.71 -7.29
C THR A 230 8.45 -15.40 -7.84
N ASP A 231 8.50 -15.18 -9.15
CA ASP A 231 9.62 -14.54 -9.81
C ASP A 231 9.89 -13.15 -9.19
N PRO A 232 11.15 -12.67 -9.25
CA PRO A 232 11.53 -11.42 -8.61
C PRO A 232 10.82 -10.22 -9.25
N ILE A 233 10.28 -9.34 -8.41
CA ILE A 233 9.51 -8.17 -8.82
C ILE A 233 10.43 -6.94 -8.90
N TYR A 234 11.20 -6.67 -7.85
CA TYR A 234 12.20 -5.60 -7.80
C TYR A 234 13.34 -5.98 -6.84
N ILE A 235 14.42 -5.19 -6.90
CA ILE A 235 15.59 -5.32 -6.03
C ILE A 235 15.47 -4.35 -4.87
N GLU A 236 15.86 -4.80 -3.68
CA GLU A 236 15.93 -3.94 -2.51
C GLU A 236 17.10 -4.32 -1.59
N PRO A 237 18.00 -3.40 -1.22
CA PRO A 237 19.00 -3.64 -0.19
C PRO A 237 18.49 -3.31 1.23
N GLY A 238 19.19 -3.84 2.23
CA GLY A 238 19.12 -3.33 3.60
C GLY A 238 19.87 -2.00 3.75
N SER A 239 19.69 -1.35 4.90
CA SER A 239 20.32 -0.06 5.21
C SER A 239 20.59 0.12 6.69
N PHE A 240 21.59 0.96 6.99
CA PHE A 240 21.79 1.57 8.29
C PHE A 240 21.10 2.92 8.37
N ILE A 241 20.49 3.20 9.52
CA ILE A 241 19.87 4.46 9.87
C ILE A 241 20.52 4.99 11.16
N SER A 242 21.23 6.11 11.09
CA SER A 242 21.86 6.71 12.28
C SER A 242 22.11 8.21 12.10
N LYS A 243 22.25 8.96 13.20
CA LYS A 243 22.75 10.34 13.15
C LYS A 243 24.27 10.38 13.00
N ASP A 244 24.94 9.35 13.52
CA ASP A 244 26.39 9.16 13.41
C ASP A 244 26.76 8.60 12.03
N ASP A 245 28.05 8.65 11.71
CA ASP A 245 28.59 8.01 10.51
C ASP A 245 28.78 6.49 10.75
N ILE A 246 27.80 5.69 10.32
CA ILE A 246 27.82 4.21 10.38
C ILE A 246 27.97 3.67 8.97
N SER A 247 29.01 2.88 8.72
CA SER A 247 29.36 2.44 7.36
C SER A 247 29.77 0.98 7.26
N SER A 248 29.77 0.25 8.37
CA SER A 248 30.18 -1.15 8.44
C SER A 248 29.51 -1.87 9.60
N VAL A 249 29.56 -3.20 9.59
CA VAL A 249 29.08 -4.02 10.72
C VAL A 249 29.92 -3.77 11.99
N ASP A 250 31.21 -3.47 11.84
CA ASP A 250 32.09 -3.19 12.98
C ASP A 250 31.68 -1.91 13.74
N ASP A 251 31.10 -0.93 13.03
CA ASP A 251 30.60 0.33 13.62
C ASP A 251 29.38 0.11 14.54
N LEU A 252 28.75 -1.08 14.47
CA LEU A 252 27.60 -1.44 15.29
C LEU A 252 28.00 -1.92 16.69
N VAL A 253 29.24 -2.38 16.89
CA VAL A 253 29.68 -2.99 18.15
C VAL A 253 29.65 -1.96 19.29
N GLY A 254 28.95 -2.30 20.37
CA GLY A 254 28.78 -1.43 21.53
C GLY A 254 27.74 -0.30 21.33
N LYS A 255 26.99 -0.31 20.22
CA LYS A 255 25.83 0.57 19.98
C LYS A 255 24.54 -0.15 20.33
N ARG A 256 23.50 0.62 20.65
CA ARG A 256 22.13 0.10 20.78
C ARG A 256 21.52 0.01 19.39
N VAL A 257 21.43 -1.20 18.86
CA VAL A 257 20.96 -1.43 17.49
C VAL A 257 19.54 -2.02 17.52
N GLY A 258 18.69 -1.56 16.61
CA GLY A 258 17.34 -2.08 16.43
C GLY A 258 17.05 -2.52 15.00
N THR A 259 16.22 -3.53 14.82
CA THR A 259 15.68 -3.94 13.51
C THR A 259 14.27 -4.53 13.63
N ILE A 260 13.68 -4.99 12.53
CA ILE A 260 12.33 -5.57 12.52
C ILE A 260 12.39 -7.09 12.71
N GLN A 261 11.47 -7.61 13.51
CA GLN A 261 11.33 -9.04 13.75
C GLN A 261 11.03 -9.80 12.45
N GLY A 262 11.77 -10.89 12.21
CA GLY A 262 11.57 -11.77 11.04
C GLY A 262 12.35 -11.38 9.79
N TYR A 263 13.11 -10.29 9.81
CA TYR A 263 14.07 -9.97 8.75
C TYR A 263 15.19 -11.00 8.67
N ASN A 264 15.70 -11.22 7.45
CA ASN A 264 16.66 -12.28 7.16
C ASN A 264 18.08 -12.00 7.67
N TRP A 265 18.36 -10.82 8.21
CA TRP A 265 19.63 -10.47 8.85
C TRP A 265 19.57 -10.50 10.38
N VAL A 266 18.40 -10.74 10.99
CA VAL A 266 18.24 -10.67 12.46
C VAL A 266 19.23 -11.57 13.18
N GLU A 267 19.32 -12.85 12.79
CA GLU A 267 20.21 -13.81 13.45
C GLU A 267 21.69 -13.44 13.28
N ASP A 268 22.07 -12.99 12.09
CA ASP A 268 23.44 -12.61 11.79
C ASP A 268 23.88 -11.37 12.57
N VAL A 269 23.05 -10.32 12.57
CA VAL A 269 23.33 -9.08 13.31
C VAL A 269 23.32 -9.34 14.81
N ASP A 270 22.36 -10.11 15.33
CA ASP A 270 22.29 -10.40 16.77
C ASP A 270 23.52 -11.15 17.26
N ARG A 271 24.06 -12.06 16.43
CA ARG A 271 25.31 -12.76 16.71
C ARG A 271 26.50 -11.81 16.81
N GLU A 272 26.63 -10.86 15.88
CA GLU A 272 27.70 -9.86 15.87
C GLU A 272 27.59 -8.89 17.07
N LEU A 273 26.37 -8.67 17.57
CA LEU A 273 26.10 -7.83 18.75
C LEU A 273 26.10 -8.60 20.07
N GLY A 274 26.34 -9.91 20.06
CA GLY A 274 26.37 -10.72 21.29
C GLY A 274 25.01 -10.90 21.97
N GLY A 275 23.91 -10.86 21.21
CA GLY A 275 22.55 -11.07 21.73
C GLY A 275 21.83 -9.79 22.18
N GLU A 276 22.34 -8.61 21.82
CA GLU A 276 21.81 -7.31 22.24
C GLU A 276 20.98 -6.60 21.16
N LEU A 277 20.62 -7.29 20.06
CA LEU A 277 19.82 -6.69 18.99
C LEU A 277 18.36 -6.48 19.46
N ALA A 278 17.93 -5.22 19.52
CA ALA A 278 16.52 -4.90 19.74
C ALA A 278 15.69 -5.24 18.50
N GLN A 279 14.53 -5.86 18.69
CA GLN A 279 13.64 -6.22 17.59
C GLN A 279 12.25 -5.63 17.76
N TYR A 280 11.77 -4.97 16.72
CA TYR A 280 10.51 -4.24 16.70
C TYR A 280 9.48 -4.93 15.80
N PRO A 281 8.17 -4.75 16.07
CA PRO A 281 7.12 -5.30 15.23
C PRO A 281 7.06 -4.60 13.86
N SER A 282 7.28 -3.28 13.79
CA SER A 282 7.31 -2.53 12.53
C SER A 282 8.34 -1.38 12.51
N SER A 283 8.59 -0.86 11.31
CA SER A 283 9.45 0.30 11.06
C SER A 283 8.98 1.57 11.77
N VAL A 284 7.69 1.66 12.11
CA VAL A 284 7.12 2.80 12.85
C VAL A 284 7.64 2.82 14.29
N GLU A 285 7.60 1.69 15.00
CA GLU A 285 8.12 1.60 16.37
C GLU A 285 9.65 1.72 16.40
N LEU A 286 10.36 1.13 15.43
CA LEU A 286 11.81 1.29 15.28
C LEU A 286 12.19 2.78 15.18
N LYS A 287 11.47 3.53 14.32
CA LYS A 287 11.67 4.97 14.15
C LYS A 287 11.41 5.76 15.43
N GLN A 288 10.34 5.45 16.15
CA GLN A 288 10.03 6.13 17.41
C GLN A 288 11.15 5.97 18.44
N ASP A 289 11.80 4.81 18.50
CA ASP A 289 12.91 4.54 19.41
C ASP A 289 14.21 5.22 18.98
N LEU A 290 14.50 5.28 17.68
CA LEU A 290 15.60 6.06 17.14
C LEU A 290 15.43 7.56 17.43
N GLU A 291 14.26 8.13 17.13
CA GLU A 291 13.95 9.54 17.37
C GLU A 291 14.01 9.92 18.85
N ALA A 292 13.64 8.99 19.74
CA ALA A 292 13.73 9.17 21.18
C ALA A 292 15.16 8.97 21.74
N GLY A 293 16.14 8.61 20.91
CA GLY A 293 17.50 8.32 21.33
C GLY A 293 17.62 7.06 22.20
N ARG A 294 16.64 6.14 22.11
CA ARG A 294 16.71 4.82 22.76
C ARG A 294 17.60 3.85 21.98
N LEU A 295 17.72 4.06 20.68
CA LEU A 295 18.66 3.38 19.79
C LEU A 295 19.69 4.37 19.25
N ASP A 296 20.87 3.85 18.92
CA ASP A 296 21.91 4.59 18.22
C ASP A 296 21.89 4.30 16.71
N VAL A 297 21.48 3.08 16.32
CA VAL A 297 21.42 2.62 14.92
C VAL A 297 20.17 1.79 14.69
N GLY A 298 19.49 2.02 13.58
CA GLY A 298 18.45 1.13 13.04
C GLY A 298 18.95 0.39 11.81
N ILE A 299 18.46 -0.82 11.60
CA ILE A 299 18.63 -1.58 10.37
C ILE A 299 17.25 -1.87 9.78
N ASP A 300 17.01 -1.42 8.55
CA ASP A 300 15.74 -1.61 7.83
C ASP A 300 15.98 -1.66 6.31
N SER A 301 14.96 -2.01 5.53
CA SER A 301 15.04 -1.92 4.06
C SER A 301 15.27 -0.47 3.62
N TYR A 302 16.15 -0.29 2.64
CA TYR A 302 16.64 1.01 2.20
C TYR A 302 15.54 1.98 1.74
N GLY A 303 14.59 1.54 0.93
CA GLY A 303 13.45 2.32 0.47
C GLY A 303 12.53 2.75 1.61
N THR A 304 12.30 1.87 2.60
CA THR A 304 11.56 2.20 3.82
C THR A 304 12.30 3.25 4.65
N ALA A 305 13.61 3.09 4.79
CA ALA A 305 14.46 4.05 5.49
C ALA A 305 14.46 5.42 4.80
N LEU A 306 14.60 5.48 3.47
CA LEU A 306 14.51 6.74 2.73
C LEU A 306 13.16 7.42 2.94
N TYR A 307 12.06 6.67 2.85
CA TYR A 307 10.71 7.19 3.02
C TYR A 307 10.45 7.73 4.43
N LEU A 308 10.79 6.94 5.46
CA LEU A 308 10.44 7.28 6.84
C LEU A 308 11.32 8.38 7.43
N TYR A 309 12.57 8.50 6.99
CA TYR A 309 13.54 9.45 7.54
C TYR A 309 13.77 10.66 6.63
N GLU A 310 13.00 10.81 5.56
CA GLU A 310 13.01 12.00 4.72
C GLU A 310 12.81 13.28 5.56
N GLY A 311 13.69 14.25 5.39
CA GLY A 311 13.63 15.53 6.10
C GLY A 311 14.00 15.47 7.59
N THR A 312 14.47 14.32 8.09
CA THR A 312 15.00 14.18 9.46
C THR A 312 16.51 14.44 9.49
N ASP A 313 17.13 14.38 10.68
CA ASP A 313 18.58 14.48 10.87
C ASP A 313 19.30 13.12 10.83
N PHE A 314 18.58 12.04 10.51
CA PHE A 314 19.17 10.71 10.32
C PHE A 314 19.75 10.55 8.92
N GLN A 315 20.91 9.91 8.85
CA GLN A 315 21.54 9.44 7.63
C GLN A 315 21.07 8.03 7.34
N VAL A 316 20.74 7.76 6.07
CA VAL A 316 20.44 6.43 5.57
C VAL A 316 21.57 6.00 4.65
N LYS A 317 22.19 4.86 4.96
CA LYS A 317 23.29 4.30 4.16
C LYS A 317 22.98 2.85 3.83
N VAL A 318 23.15 2.47 2.57
CA VAL A 318 23.01 1.08 2.14
C VAL A 318 23.92 0.19 2.99
N LEU A 319 23.38 -0.93 3.46
CA LEU A 319 24.13 -1.96 4.17
C LEU A 319 25.19 -2.51 3.20
N PRO A 320 26.50 -2.28 3.44
CA PRO A 320 27.53 -2.75 2.53
C PRO A 320 27.66 -4.27 2.60
N PRO A 321 28.15 -4.92 1.53
CA PRO A 321 28.47 -6.34 1.58
C PRO A 321 29.39 -6.71 2.74
N ASP A 322 28.97 -7.68 3.53
CA ASP A 322 29.73 -8.25 4.64
C ASP A 322 29.38 -9.74 4.76
N GLU A 323 30.37 -10.63 4.71
CA GLU A 323 30.16 -12.09 4.73
C GLU A 323 29.55 -12.60 6.04
N ARG A 324 29.60 -11.79 7.11
CA ARG A 324 28.96 -12.11 8.40
C ARG A 324 27.45 -11.96 8.36
N ILE A 325 26.94 -11.17 7.43
CA ILE A 325 25.51 -10.92 7.21
C ILE A 325 25.16 -11.40 5.80
N ALA A 326 24.60 -12.61 5.68
CA ALA A 326 24.31 -13.19 4.36
C ALA A 326 23.44 -12.26 3.50
N ALA A 327 22.47 -11.59 4.13
CA ALA A 327 21.57 -10.62 3.50
C ALA A 327 22.27 -9.40 2.89
N ALA A 328 23.49 -9.08 3.32
CA ALA A 328 24.26 -7.94 2.83
C ALA A 328 25.09 -8.27 1.57
N THR A 329 25.36 -9.56 1.32
CA THR A 329 26.29 -10.01 0.27
C THR A 329 25.81 -9.60 -1.13
N ASN A 330 24.50 -9.63 -1.36
CA ASN A 330 23.87 -9.14 -2.58
C ASN A 330 22.57 -8.42 -2.22
N PRO A 331 22.15 -7.40 -3.00
CA PRO A 331 20.82 -6.83 -2.87
C PRO A 331 19.74 -7.91 -2.95
N GLY A 332 18.68 -7.80 -2.15
CA GLY A 332 17.60 -8.78 -2.11
C GLY A 332 16.74 -8.71 -3.37
N GLN A 333 16.40 -9.86 -3.93
CA GLN A 333 15.30 -9.95 -4.88
C GLN A 333 13.99 -10.09 -4.09
N VAL A 334 13.05 -9.18 -4.31
CA VAL A 334 11.72 -9.24 -3.70
C VAL A 334 10.83 -10.17 -4.52
N GLY A 335 10.13 -11.09 -3.84
CA GLY A 335 9.08 -11.90 -4.43
C GLY A 335 7.90 -12.00 -3.49
N PHE A 336 6.71 -12.27 -4.03
CA PHE A 336 5.56 -12.59 -3.21
C PHE A 336 5.67 -14.01 -2.68
N VAL A 337 5.31 -14.20 -1.41
CA VAL A 337 5.39 -15.49 -0.73
C VAL A 337 4.07 -16.21 -0.88
N VAL A 338 4.12 -17.43 -1.40
CA VAL A 338 2.95 -18.29 -1.59
C VAL A 338 3.19 -19.63 -0.92
N LYS A 339 2.14 -20.40 -0.68
CA LYS A 339 2.27 -21.68 0.01
C LYS A 339 3.04 -22.66 -0.88
N SER A 340 3.97 -23.42 -0.30
CA SER A 340 4.65 -24.50 -1.03
C SER A 340 3.65 -25.39 -1.75
N GLU A 341 4.06 -25.89 -2.92
CA GLU A 341 3.25 -26.78 -3.78
C GLU A 341 2.04 -26.09 -4.46
N SER A 342 1.85 -24.78 -4.29
CA SER A 342 0.82 -24.00 -5.02
C SER A 342 1.25 -23.68 -6.45
N THR A 343 1.72 -24.69 -7.19
CA THR A 343 2.43 -24.51 -8.47
C THR A 343 1.63 -23.73 -9.50
N ASP A 344 0.32 -23.95 -9.55
CA ASP A 344 -0.57 -23.27 -10.50
C ASP A 344 -0.74 -21.79 -10.14
N LEU A 345 -0.83 -21.47 -8.85
CA LEU A 345 -0.89 -20.08 -8.35
C LEU A 345 0.44 -19.36 -8.61
N THR A 346 1.57 -19.97 -8.23
CA THR A 346 2.91 -19.41 -8.48
C THR A 346 3.11 -19.12 -9.96
N LYS A 347 2.79 -20.09 -10.84
CA LYS A 347 2.90 -19.92 -12.28
C LYS A 347 2.00 -18.80 -12.80
N ALA A 348 0.75 -18.75 -12.37
CA ALA A 348 -0.21 -17.73 -12.79
C ALA A 348 0.24 -16.32 -12.39
N PHE A 349 0.85 -16.16 -11.20
CA PHE A 349 1.41 -14.90 -10.74
C PHE A 349 2.64 -14.53 -11.58
N ASN A 350 3.52 -15.49 -11.84
CA ASN A 350 4.73 -15.29 -12.64
C ASN A 350 4.43 -14.89 -14.08
N ASP A 351 3.39 -15.44 -14.71
CA ASP A 351 2.97 -15.04 -16.07
C ASP A 351 2.61 -13.54 -16.14
N VAL A 352 1.98 -13.00 -15.09
CA VAL A 352 1.66 -11.57 -14.99
C VAL A 352 2.90 -10.75 -14.65
N ILE A 353 3.73 -11.19 -13.69
CA ILE A 353 4.98 -10.50 -13.31
C ILE A 353 5.93 -10.39 -14.52
N ALA A 354 6.06 -11.47 -15.31
CA ALA A 354 6.83 -11.46 -16.55
C ALA A 354 6.27 -10.42 -17.54
N THR A 355 4.95 -10.34 -17.69
CA THR A 355 4.30 -9.31 -18.51
C THR A 355 4.63 -7.90 -18.02
N LEU A 356 4.59 -7.67 -16.70
CA LEU A 356 4.92 -6.37 -16.12
C LEU A 356 6.39 -5.97 -16.36
N HIS A 357 7.32 -6.93 -16.33
CA HIS A 357 8.73 -6.71 -16.70
C HIS A 357 8.89 -6.40 -18.19
N ASP A 358 8.31 -7.23 -19.07
CA ASP A 358 8.36 -7.03 -20.53
C ASP A 358 7.78 -5.67 -20.96
N GLU A 359 6.76 -5.22 -20.22
CA GLU A 359 6.12 -3.93 -20.42
C GLU A 359 6.77 -2.78 -19.65
N ASP A 360 7.88 -2.99 -18.96
CA ASP A 360 8.57 -1.96 -18.16
C ASP A 360 7.58 -1.19 -17.24
N ALA A 361 6.64 -1.94 -16.65
CA ALA A 361 5.55 -1.41 -15.84
C ALA A 361 5.94 -1.26 -14.36
N ILE A 362 6.97 -1.97 -13.90
CA ILE A 362 7.43 -1.95 -12.50
C ILE A 362 8.25 -0.68 -12.22
N ALA A 363 9.13 -0.27 -13.13
CA ALA A 363 9.92 0.96 -12.99
C ALA A 363 9.09 2.21 -12.63
N PRO A 364 8.00 2.56 -13.35
CA PRO A 364 7.17 3.71 -13.00
C PRO A 364 6.36 3.53 -11.70
N ILE A 365 6.08 2.29 -11.28
CA ILE A 365 5.45 1.99 -9.98
C ILE A 365 6.41 2.36 -8.84
N LEU A 366 7.69 2.00 -8.96
CA LEU A 366 8.73 2.34 -8.00
C LEU A 366 9.00 3.85 -7.97
N GLU A 367 9.14 4.48 -9.14
CA GLU A 367 9.37 5.93 -9.25
C GLU A 367 8.25 6.75 -8.61
N ALA A 368 6.99 6.29 -8.73
CA ALA A 368 5.83 6.98 -8.15
C ALA A 368 5.89 7.12 -6.63
N VAL A 369 6.65 6.27 -5.94
CA VAL A 369 6.87 6.34 -4.50
C VAL A 369 8.28 6.81 -4.12
N GLY A 370 9.03 7.38 -5.08
CA GLY A 370 10.35 7.95 -4.85
C GLY A 370 11.49 6.93 -4.80
N LEU A 371 11.26 5.68 -5.23
CA LEU A 371 12.31 4.66 -5.35
C LEU A 371 13.01 4.74 -6.70
N ASP A 372 14.24 4.20 -6.76
CA ASP A 372 15.01 4.15 -8.00
C ASP A 372 14.35 3.18 -9.01
N PRO A 373 13.92 3.64 -10.19
CA PRO A 373 13.28 2.79 -11.19
C PRO A 373 14.19 1.65 -11.68
N SER A 374 15.52 1.78 -11.58
CA SER A 374 16.46 0.71 -11.95
C SER A 374 16.37 -0.51 -11.03
N ALA A 375 15.73 -0.40 -9.86
CA ALA A 375 15.43 -1.55 -9.02
C ALA A 375 14.47 -2.54 -9.69
N ALA A 376 13.77 -2.17 -10.76
CA ALA A 376 13.01 -3.11 -11.59
C ALA A 376 13.92 -4.05 -12.41
N GLU A 377 15.20 -3.74 -12.59
CA GLU A 377 16.18 -4.57 -13.30
C GLU A 377 16.68 -5.71 -12.40
N VAL A 378 15.82 -6.71 -12.21
CA VAL A 378 16.03 -7.78 -11.21
C VAL A 378 17.10 -8.80 -11.57
N GLY A 379 17.46 -8.92 -12.85
CA GLY A 379 18.35 -9.97 -13.35
C GLY A 379 17.76 -11.38 -13.23
N GLU A 380 18.60 -12.40 -13.37
CA GLU A 380 18.17 -13.80 -13.26
C GLU A 380 17.65 -14.12 -11.84
N PRO A 381 16.55 -14.88 -11.70
CA PRO A 381 16.05 -15.31 -10.41
C PRO A 381 17.12 -16.02 -9.57
N ARG A 382 17.31 -15.56 -8.33
CA ARG A 382 18.24 -16.12 -7.35
C ARG A 382 17.69 -16.02 -5.93
N TYR A 383 18.21 -16.86 -5.06
CA TYR A 383 18.00 -16.78 -3.63
C TYR A 383 19.26 -16.22 -2.96
N LEU A 384 19.06 -15.44 -1.89
CA LEU A 384 20.12 -15.08 -0.95
C LEU A 384 20.51 -16.27 -0.05
#